data_AF-A0A975M2X3-F1
#
_entry.id   AF-A0A975M2X3-F1
#
_cell.length_a   1.000
_cell.length_b   1.000
_cell.length_c   1.000
_cell.angle_alpha   90.00
_cell.angle_beta   90.00
_cell.angle_gamma   90.00
#
_symmetry.space_group_name_H-M   'P 1'
#
loop_
_entity.id
_entity.type
_entity.pdbx_description
1 polymer ?
#
loop_
_entity_poly.entity_id
_entity_poly.type
_entity_poly.pdbx_seq_one_letter_code
_entity_poly.pdbx_strand_id
1 'polypeptide(L)'
;MAQNTMKNTAHRLKAVLEVLAAEDPSAKRRISRGEVLAAALTRVPLEGREEEILAGGAARGERALSTASAKLVKAGWITKEGRAGWSITAHGRQALKDFPETDALLEAMEGVAPKGSGSSPAGGTVSGTGAKGAGRPAADAAAEEVIEEALLEAAAPEMPQEQHGAHRTMHPVQPSFPQPDAVVLAGTVGRALGCADWDPASGDLQMKFDRSDELWNLTADLPAGHYEFKVALNGSWDENYGQDGHRDGANLDIQHAGGPLTFLYDHATHLVVTKPDVGV
;
A
#
# COMPACT_ATOMS: atom_id res chain seq x y z
N MET A 1 26.06 -25.26 -9.99
CA MET A 1 26.41 -25.19 -8.55
C MET A 1 26.18 -23.78 -7.99
N ALA A 2 26.95 -22.75 -8.37
CA ALA A 2 26.79 -21.39 -7.82
C ALA A 2 25.42 -20.74 -8.13
N GLN A 3 24.87 -21.01 -9.32
CA GLN A 3 23.54 -20.52 -9.72
C GLN A 3 22.41 -21.09 -8.84
N ASN A 4 22.52 -22.35 -8.42
CA ASN A 4 21.53 -22.96 -7.52
C ASN A 4 21.61 -22.32 -6.12
N THR A 5 22.81 -22.03 -5.61
CA THR A 5 22.99 -21.33 -4.33
C THR A 5 22.35 -19.93 -4.32
N MET A 6 22.51 -19.17 -5.42
CA MET A 6 21.86 -17.85 -5.54
C MET A 6 20.34 -17.97 -5.60
N LYS A 7 19.82 -18.90 -6.42
CA LYS A 7 18.39 -19.18 -6.49
C LYS A 7 17.82 -19.63 -5.14
N ASN A 8 18.47 -20.55 -4.45
CA ASN A 8 18.05 -21.03 -3.13
C ASN A 8 18.05 -19.88 -2.10
N THR A 9 19.06 -19.00 -2.16
CA THR A 9 19.10 -17.79 -1.31
C THR A 9 17.92 -16.86 -1.60
N ALA A 10 17.57 -16.67 -2.88
CA ALA A 10 16.44 -15.85 -3.27
C ALA A 10 15.11 -16.43 -2.76
N HIS A 11 14.92 -17.76 -2.87
CA HIS A 11 13.74 -18.45 -2.35
C HIS A 11 13.63 -18.29 -0.82
N ARG A 12 14.76 -18.35 -0.11
CA ARG A 12 14.80 -18.09 1.34
C ARG A 12 14.48 -16.64 1.69
N LEU A 13 14.91 -15.66 0.90
CA LEU A 13 14.54 -14.25 1.12
C LEU A 13 13.05 -14.01 0.92
N LYS A 14 12.44 -14.65 -0.09
CA LYS A 14 10.99 -14.66 -0.27
C LYS A 14 10.31 -15.29 0.96
N ALA A 15 10.79 -16.46 1.40
CA ALA A 15 10.29 -17.13 2.59
C ALA A 15 10.40 -16.27 3.86
N VAL A 16 11.45 -15.45 4.01
CA VAL A 16 11.57 -14.48 5.12
C VAL A 16 10.41 -13.48 5.11
N LEU A 17 10.08 -12.91 3.94
CA LEU A 17 8.95 -11.99 3.82
C LEU A 17 7.63 -12.70 4.10
N GLU A 18 7.44 -13.92 3.59
CA GLU A 18 6.21 -14.69 3.82
C GLU A 18 6.04 -15.11 5.29
N VAL A 19 7.12 -15.44 5.99
CA VAL A 19 7.10 -15.70 7.44
C VAL A 19 6.66 -14.45 8.17
N LEU A 20 7.29 -13.30 7.88
CA LEU A 20 6.94 -12.02 8.49
C LEU A 20 5.52 -11.55 8.12
N ALA A 21 5.01 -11.91 6.94
CA ALA A 21 3.66 -11.60 6.51
C ALA A 21 2.60 -12.52 7.15
N ALA A 22 3.00 -13.73 7.53
CA ALA A 22 2.15 -14.70 8.23
C ALA A 22 2.15 -14.52 9.76
N GLU A 23 3.09 -13.74 10.30
CA GLU A 23 3.09 -13.37 11.71
C GLU A 23 1.83 -12.58 12.05
N ASP A 24 1.15 -13.01 13.10
CA ASP A 24 0.01 -12.29 13.64
C ASP A 24 0.50 -10.95 14.24
N PRO A 25 0.08 -9.80 13.69
CA PRO A 25 0.41 -8.49 14.24
C PRO A 25 -0.08 -8.30 15.68
N SER A 26 -1.01 -9.15 16.15
CA SER A 26 -1.60 -9.15 17.49
C SER A 26 -0.88 -10.10 18.47
N ALA A 27 0.09 -10.89 18.00
CA ALA A 27 0.82 -11.81 18.85
C ALA A 27 1.60 -11.06 19.94
N LYS A 28 1.31 -11.39 21.21
CA LYS A 28 2.02 -10.84 22.39
C LYS A 28 3.54 -11.04 22.34
N ARG A 29 3.99 -12.06 21.61
CA ARG A 29 5.40 -12.34 21.34
C ARG A 29 5.65 -12.19 19.85
N ARG A 30 6.49 -11.23 19.49
CA ARG A 30 7.04 -11.12 18.14
C ARG A 30 8.06 -12.22 17.89
N ILE A 31 8.06 -12.77 16.68
CA ILE A 31 9.13 -13.64 16.21
C ILE A 31 10.46 -12.87 16.16
N SER A 32 11.51 -13.46 16.72
CA SER A 32 12.84 -12.86 16.66
C SER A 32 13.45 -13.01 15.26
N ARG A 33 14.41 -12.15 14.91
CA ARG A 33 15.18 -12.30 13.66
C ARG A 33 15.73 -13.72 13.46
N GLY A 34 16.26 -14.33 14.53
CA GLY A 34 16.82 -15.68 14.46
C GLY A 34 15.75 -16.73 14.10
N GLU A 35 14.57 -16.60 14.69
CA GLU A 35 13.43 -17.49 14.41
C GLU A 35 12.88 -17.29 12.99
N VAL A 36 12.82 -16.06 12.49
CA VAL A 36 12.42 -15.79 11.08
C VAL A 36 13.38 -16.47 10.11
N LEU A 37 14.68 -16.33 10.34
CA LEU A 37 15.70 -16.96 9.49
C LEU A 37 15.65 -18.49 9.57
N ALA A 38 15.44 -19.04 10.77
CA ALA A 38 15.26 -20.48 10.97
C ALA A 38 13.99 -21.02 10.29
N ALA A 39 12.88 -20.27 10.34
CA ALA A 39 11.65 -20.62 9.66
C ALA A 39 11.82 -20.59 8.13
N ALA A 40 12.54 -19.62 7.59
CA ALA A 40 12.86 -19.57 6.16
C ALA A 40 13.74 -20.75 5.71
N LEU A 41 14.72 -21.16 6.52
CA LEU A 41 15.54 -22.35 6.27
C LEU A 41 14.75 -23.66 6.39
N THR A 42 13.69 -23.68 7.20
CA THR A 42 12.78 -24.83 7.29
C THR A 42 11.94 -24.98 6.02
N ARG A 43 11.49 -23.85 5.44
CA ARG A 43 10.72 -23.84 4.18
C ARG A 43 11.59 -24.16 2.97
N VAL A 44 12.85 -23.70 2.97
CA VAL A 44 13.81 -23.92 1.89
C VAL A 44 15.12 -24.43 2.50
N PRO A 45 15.24 -25.77 2.68
CA PRO A 45 16.40 -26.42 3.30
C PRO A 45 17.72 -26.10 2.60
N LEU A 46 18.83 -26.18 3.34
CA LEU A 46 20.17 -26.06 2.78
C LEU A 46 20.51 -27.30 1.96
N GLU A 47 21.25 -27.13 0.86
CA GLU A 47 21.64 -28.25 0.00
C GLU A 47 23.12 -28.17 -0.39
N GLY A 48 23.82 -29.31 -0.34
CA GLY A 48 25.16 -29.47 -0.87
C GLY A 48 26.17 -28.53 -0.20
N ARG A 49 26.78 -27.61 -0.96
CA ARG A 49 27.77 -26.68 -0.40
C ARG A 49 27.22 -25.67 0.59
N GLU A 50 25.90 -25.52 0.65
CA GLU A 50 25.25 -24.64 1.63
C GLU A 50 25.27 -25.23 3.05
N GLU A 51 25.30 -26.56 3.16
CA GLU A 51 25.34 -27.31 4.42
C GLU A 51 26.74 -27.34 5.06
N GLU A 52 27.78 -26.97 4.30
CA GLU A 52 29.14 -26.89 4.81
C GLU A 52 29.23 -25.96 6.03
N ILE A 53 29.64 -26.52 7.16
CA ILE A 53 29.87 -25.75 8.39
C ILE A 53 31.15 -24.92 8.24
N LEU A 54 31.03 -23.61 8.42
CA LEU A 54 32.16 -22.69 8.40
C LEU A 54 32.91 -22.74 9.74
N ALA A 55 34.15 -22.23 9.76
CA ALA A 55 34.96 -22.16 10.99
C ALA A 55 34.28 -21.43 12.16
N GLY A 56 33.27 -20.58 11.89
CA GLY A 56 32.45 -19.90 12.89
C GLY A 56 31.24 -20.70 13.40
N GLY A 57 31.12 -21.99 13.05
CA GLY A 57 30.06 -22.89 13.55
C GLY A 57 28.72 -22.80 12.82
N ALA A 58 28.46 -21.75 12.06
CA ALA A 58 27.27 -21.62 11.22
C ALA A 58 27.45 -22.28 9.84
N ALA A 59 26.37 -22.81 9.27
CA ALA A 59 26.38 -23.31 7.89
C ALA A 59 26.62 -22.17 6.89
N ARG A 60 27.28 -22.47 5.78
CA ARG A 60 27.56 -21.47 4.73
C ARG A 60 26.28 -20.80 4.22
N GLY A 61 25.23 -21.58 3.97
CA GLY A 61 23.93 -21.08 3.49
C GLY A 61 23.22 -20.20 4.52
N GLU A 62 23.31 -20.54 5.80
CA GLU A 62 22.77 -19.71 6.90
C GLU A 62 23.48 -18.35 6.94
N ARG A 63 24.81 -18.34 6.84
CA ARG A 63 25.59 -17.10 6.80
C ARG A 63 25.29 -16.26 5.57
N ALA A 64 25.10 -16.91 4.42
CA ALA A 64 24.71 -16.26 3.17
C ALA A 64 23.32 -15.62 3.29
N LEU A 65 22.33 -16.34 3.80
CA LEU A 65 20.97 -15.82 4.03
C LEU A 65 20.97 -14.63 5.00
N SER A 66 21.65 -14.77 6.14
CA SER A 66 21.77 -13.68 7.11
C SER A 66 22.44 -12.43 6.55
N THR A 67 23.30 -12.57 5.55
CA THR A 67 23.95 -11.43 4.87
C THR A 67 23.01 -10.83 3.82
N ALA A 68 22.37 -11.69 3.01
CA ALA A 68 21.48 -11.29 1.93
C ALA A 68 20.21 -10.60 2.43
N SER A 69 19.73 -10.91 3.64
CA SER A 69 18.56 -10.27 4.26
C SER A 69 18.71 -8.76 4.44
N ALA A 70 19.94 -8.22 4.43
CA ALA A 70 20.17 -6.78 4.43
C ALA A 70 19.59 -6.09 3.17
N LYS A 71 19.47 -6.81 2.05
CA LYS A 71 18.84 -6.30 0.82
C LYS A 71 17.36 -5.97 1.03
N LEU A 72 16.64 -6.79 1.81
CA LEU A 72 15.24 -6.53 2.15
C LEU A 72 15.06 -5.23 2.94
N VAL A 73 16.00 -4.95 3.85
CA VAL A 73 16.02 -3.68 4.61
C VAL A 73 16.31 -2.51 3.67
N LYS A 74 17.31 -2.65 2.79
CA LYS A 74 17.70 -1.61 1.84
C LYS A 74 16.59 -1.29 0.83
N ALA A 75 15.84 -2.30 0.39
CA ALA A 75 14.66 -2.15 -0.46
C ALA A 75 13.46 -1.53 0.28
N GLY A 76 13.55 -1.35 1.61
CA GLY A 76 12.45 -0.84 2.42
C GLY A 76 11.31 -1.85 2.60
N TRP A 77 11.56 -3.14 2.36
CA TRP A 77 10.57 -4.21 2.46
C TRP A 77 10.44 -4.77 3.88
N ILE A 78 11.49 -4.62 4.69
CA ILE A 78 11.44 -4.90 6.13
C ILE A 78 12.08 -3.75 6.93
N THR A 79 11.55 -3.48 8.12
CA THR A 79 12.10 -2.53 9.09
C THR A 79 12.76 -3.25 10.26
N LYS A 80 13.74 -2.58 10.88
CA LYS A 80 14.43 -3.09 12.08
C LYS A 80 13.78 -2.49 13.32
N GLU A 81 13.10 -3.30 14.10
CA GLU A 81 12.49 -2.90 15.37
C GLU A 81 13.45 -3.17 16.53
N GLY A 82 14.33 -2.20 16.81
CA GLY A 82 15.21 -2.21 17.98
C GLY A 82 15.95 -3.53 18.22
N ARG A 83 15.86 -4.07 19.44
CA ARG A 83 16.42 -5.38 19.82
C ARG A 83 15.47 -6.56 19.55
N ALA A 84 14.22 -6.30 19.17
CA ALA A 84 13.12 -7.25 19.27
C ALA A 84 12.81 -8.00 17.96
N GLY A 85 13.08 -7.44 16.77
CA GLY A 85 12.82 -8.19 15.55
C GLY A 85 12.85 -7.40 14.24
N TRP A 86 12.45 -8.08 13.17
CA TRP A 86 12.10 -7.49 11.89
C TRP A 86 10.59 -7.46 11.74
N SER A 87 10.09 -6.43 11.07
CA SER A 87 8.71 -6.34 10.63
C SER A 87 8.66 -6.11 9.13
N ILE A 88 7.69 -6.72 8.45
CA ILE A 88 7.48 -6.48 7.02
C ILE A 88 6.69 -5.18 6.81
N THR A 89 7.12 -4.37 5.85
CA THR A 89 6.45 -3.11 5.49
C THR A 89 5.33 -3.35 4.47
N ALA A 90 4.50 -2.34 4.21
CA ALA A 90 3.54 -2.37 3.11
C ALA A 90 4.23 -2.64 1.76
N HIS A 91 5.38 -2.00 1.52
CA HIS A 91 6.17 -2.23 0.30
C HIS A 91 6.68 -3.67 0.20
N GLY A 92 7.09 -4.29 1.31
CA GLY A 92 7.48 -5.70 1.33
C GLY A 92 6.33 -6.67 1.08
N ARG A 93 5.13 -6.39 1.62
CA ARG A 93 3.91 -7.17 1.35
C ARG A 93 3.47 -7.02 -0.10
N GLN A 94 3.57 -5.82 -0.67
CA GLN A 94 3.27 -5.57 -2.07
C GLN A 94 4.28 -6.26 -2.99
N ALA A 95 5.57 -6.25 -2.65
CA ALA A 95 6.60 -6.95 -3.40
C ALA A 95 6.35 -8.47 -3.50
N LEU A 96 5.77 -9.11 -2.49
CA LEU A 96 5.35 -10.52 -2.56
C LEU A 96 4.25 -10.77 -3.60
N LYS A 97 3.39 -9.78 -3.84
CA LYS A 97 2.30 -9.84 -4.83
C LYS A 97 2.82 -9.52 -6.23
N ASP A 98 3.61 -8.45 -6.35
CA ASP A 98 4.12 -7.94 -7.63
C ASP A 98 5.18 -8.85 -8.24
N PHE A 99 5.95 -9.55 -7.39
CA PHE A 99 7.03 -10.44 -7.80
C PHE A 99 6.80 -11.86 -7.26
N PRO A 100 5.79 -12.59 -7.79
CA PRO A 100 5.52 -13.96 -7.37
C PRO A 100 6.70 -14.89 -7.72
N GLU A 101 7.44 -14.55 -8.78
CA GLU A 101 8.64 -15.26 -9.19
C GLU A 101 9.88 -14.75 -8.46
N THR A 102 10.66 -15.70 -7.94
CA THR A 102 11.81 -15.42 -7.08
C THR A 102 12.93 -14.64 -7.81
N ASP A 103 13.11 -14.89 -9.10
CA ASP A 103 14.12 -14.20 -9.92
C ASP A 103 13.74 -12.71 -10.09
N ALA A 104 12.46 -12.40 -10.34
CA ALA A 104 11.95 -11.02 -10.44
C ALA A 104 12.01 -10.29 -9.08
N LEU A 105 11.72 -11.00 -7.99
CA LEU A 105 11.83 -10.46 -6.63
C LEU A 105 13.28 -10.05 -6.33
N LEU A 106 14.26 -10.84 -6.76
CA LEU A 106 15.68 -10.55 -6.55
C LEU A 106 16.15 -9.33 -7.37
N GLU A 107 15.73 -9.22 -8.62
CA GLU A 107 16.03 -8.04 -9.46
C GLU A 107 15.48 -6.75 -8.84
N ALA A 108 14.24 -6.80 -8.34
CA ALA A 108 13.60 -5.68 -7.67
C ALA A 108 14.36 -5.26 -6.38
N MET A 109 14.92 -6.22 -5.62
CA MET A 109 15.75 -5.91 -4.45
C MET A 109 17.09 -5.24 -4.81
N GLU A 110 17.61 -5.46 -6.01
CA GLU A 110 18.86 -4.86 -6.48
C GLU A 110 18.65 -3.45 -7.06
N GLY A 111 17.40 -2.97 -7.11
CA GLY A 111 17.03 -1.67 -7.67
C GLY A 111 16.98 -1.68 -9.20
N VAL A 112 16.94 -2.86 -9.81
CA VAL A 112 16.78 -3.02 -11.25
C VAL A 112 15.29 -3.12 -11.53
N ALA A 113 14.72 -2.09 -12.18
CA ALA A 113 13.35 -2.14 -12.66
C ALA A 113 13.17 -3.36 -13.61
N PRO A 114 12.12 -4.18 -13.45
CA PRO A 114 11.96 -5.41 -14.22
C PRO A 114 11.85 -5.10 -15.72
N LYS A 115 12.59 -5.84 -16.53
CA LYS A 115 12.44 -5.80 -17.99
C LYS A 115 11.16 -6.56 -18.38
N GLY A 116 10.06 -5.81 -18.51
CA GLY A 116 8.90 -6.20 -19.32
C GLY A 116 7.96 -7.23 -18.70
N SER A 117 6.95 -6.75 -17.98
CA SER A 117 5.57 -7.21 -18.16
C SER A 117 4.74 -5.96 -18.44
N GLY A 118 4.24 -5.85 -19.67
CA GLY A 118 3.65 -4.62 -20.19
C GLY A 118 2.28 -4.34 -19.58
N SER A 119 2.18 -3.25 -18.84
CA SER A 119 1.22 -2.17 -19.10
C SER A 119 1.54 -1.00 -18.18
N SER A 120 2.11 0.04 -18.78
CA SER A 120 2.13 1.41 -18.25
C SER A 120 1.15 2.23 -19.12
N PRO A 121 0.68 3.38 -18.64
CA PRO A 121 1.47 4.55 -19.00
C PRO A 121 1.76 5.47 -17.82
N ALA A 122 3.01 5.95 -17.83
CA ALA A 122 3.46 7.34 -17.66
C ALA A 122 2.91 8.09 -16.43
N GLY A 123 3.73 8.53 -15.47
CA GLY A 123 5.08 9.06 -15.60
C GLY A 123 5.07 10.54 -15.18
N GLY A 124 6.02 10.96 -14.34
CA GLY A 124 6.22 12.39 -14.09
C GLY A 124 6.85 12.77 -12.75
N THR A 125 8.07 12.32 -12.50
CA THR A 125 8.99 12.96 -11.54
C THR A 125 9.44 14.32 -12.07
N VAL A 126 9.57 15.35 -11.22
CA VAL A 126 10.67 16.32 -11.31
C VAL A 126 11.12 16.76 -9.90
N SER A 127 12.42 16.56 -9.66
CA SER A 127 13.22 17.13 -8.57
C SER A 127 13.84 18.48 -8.99
N GLY A 128 14.16 19.32 -8.01
CA GLY A 128 15.51 19.87 -7.89
C GLY A 128 15.98 20.96 -8.86
N THR A 129 16.12 22.16 -8.30
CA THR A 129 16.87 23.35 -8.73
C THR A 129 18.28 23.11 -9.31
N GLY A 130 18.65 23.88 -10.35
CA GLY A 130 20.04 24.03 -10.83
C GLY A 130 20.17 24.92 -12.08
N ALA A 131 21.00 25.96 -12.02
CA ALA A 131 20.93 27.16 -12.88
C ALA A 131 21.77 27.17 -14.19
N LYS A 132 21.36 28.12 -15.07
CA LYS A 132 22.12 29.02 -15.98
C LYS A 132 22.51 28.61 -17.41
N GLY A 133 22.12 29.48 -18.36
CA GLY A 133 22.70 29.67 -19.71
C GLY A 133 21.64 29.99 -20.77
N ALA A 134 21.14 31.23 -20.86
CA ALA A 134 21.51 32.26 -21.86
C ALA A 134 20.97 32.02 -23.29
N GLY A 135 20.06 32.91 -23.76
CA GLY A 135 19.75 33.13 -25.18
C GLY A 135 18.26 33.21 -25.54
N ARG A 136 17.69 34.42 -25.52
CA ARG A 136 16.46 34.86 -26.27
C ARG A 136 16.93 35.52 -27.58
N PRO A 137 16.06 35.98 -28.52
CA PRO A 137 14.60 35.83 -28.69
C PRO A 137 14.16 35.44 -30.13
N ALA A 138 12.89 35.14 -30.40
CA ALA A 138 11.88 35.98 -31.09
C ALA A 138 10.94 34.99 -31.84
N ALA A 139 9.66 35.17 -32.18
CA ALA A 139 8.66 36.23 -32.19
C ALA A 139 7.29 35.47 -32.13
N ASP A 140 6.33 35.86 -31.31
CA ASP A 140 5.22 36.80 -31.59
C ASP A 140 4.24 36.33 -32.70
N ALA A 141 2.99 36.06 -32.30
CA ALA A 141 1.74 36.39 -33.01
C ALA A 141 0.56 35.54 -32.47
N ALA A 142 -0.30 36.19 -31.71
CA ALA A 142 -1.69 35.79 -31.45
C ALA A 142 -2.63 36.48 -32.47
N ALA A 143 -3.92 36.09 -32.42
CA ALA A 143 -5.10 36.57 -33.19
C ALA A 143 -5.36 35.80 -34.50
N GLU A 144 -6.58 35.42 -34.89
CA GLU A 144 -7.91 35.85 -34.47
C GLU A 144 -8.99 34.82 -34.89
N GLU A 145 -10.11 34.88 -34.17
CA GLU A 145 -11.43 34.25 -34.36
C GLU A 145 -12.10 34.68 -35.68
N VAL A 146 -13.12 33.96 -36.19
CA VAL A 146 -14.32 34.48 -36.93
C VAL A 146 -15.10 33.37 -37.68
N ILE A 147 -16.37 33.23 -37.27
CA ILE A 147 -17.60 32.78 -37.96
C ILE A 147 -17.97 31.28 -37.97
N GLU A 148 -18.88 30.96 -37.05
CA GLU A 148 -19.90 29.90 -37.13
C GLU A 148 -20.86 30.14 -38.31
N GLU A 149 -21.05 29.14 -39.18
CA GLU A 149 -22.32 28.91 -39.89
C GLU A 149 -22.35 27.50 -40.52
N ALA A 150 -22.99 26.52 -39.88
CA ALA A 150 -23.56 25.31 -40.49
C ALA A 150 -24.26 24.43 -39.44
N LEU A 151 -25.51 24.77 -39.12
CA LEU A 151 -26.44 23.89 -38.40
C LEU A 151 -27.42 23.27 -39.41
N LEU A 152 -27.81 22.01 -39.14
CA LEU A 152 -28.79 21.11 -39.82
C LEU A 152 -28.11 20.12 -40.79
N GLU A 153 -28.31 18.79 -40.75
CA GLU A 153 -29.33 17.92 -40.16
C GLU A 153 -28.88 16.45 -40.37
N ALA A 154 -29.28 15.52 -39.49
CA ALA A 154 -29.74 14.14 -39.81
C ALA A 154 -29.40 13.13 -38.70
N ALA A 155 -30.46 12.68 -38.04
CA ALA A 155 -30.53 11.52 -37.16
C ALA A 155 -30.42 10.19 -37.93
N ALA A 156 -29.92 9.15 -37.25
CA ALA A 156 -30.34 7.73 -37.25
C ALA A 156 -29.16 6.78 -36.94
N PRO A 157 -29.38 5.52 -36.48
CA PRO A 157 -30.46 4.98 -35.67
C PRO A 157 -29.95 4.13 -34.47
N GLU A 158 -30.86 3.76 -33.57
CA GLU A 158 -30.67 2.68 -32.59
C GLU A 158 -30.71 1.28 -33.26
N MET A 159 -29.79 0.42 -32.81
CA MET A 159 -29.77 -1.07 -32.66
C MET A 159 -30.14 -2.00 -33.84
N PRO A 160 -29.39 -3.11 -34.01
CA PRO A 160 -29.96 -4.39 -33.55
C PRO A 160 -29.02 -5.25 -32.70
N GLN A 161 -29.60 -5.92 -31.69
CA GLN A 161 -29.02 -7.08 -31.02
C GLN A 161 -29.06 -8.30 -31.96
N GLU A 162 -28.00 -9.12 -31.99
CA GLU A 162 -28.14 -10.57 -32.06
C GLU A 162 -27.05 -11.29 -31.25
N GLN A 163 -27.50 -12.28 -30.50
CA GLN A 163 -26.77 -13.12 -29.54
C GLN A 163 -26.21 -14.37 -30.25
N HIS A 164 -24.99 -14.81 -29.91
CA HIS A 164 -24.73 -16.15 -29.33
C HIS A 164 -23.22 -16.43 -29.11
N GLY A 165 -22.88 -16.66 -27.84
CA GLY A 165 -21.60 -17.15 -27.35
C GLY A 165 -21.56 -17.00 -25.83
N ALA A 166 -22.08 -18.01 -25.12
CA ALA A 166 -22.57 -17.93 -23.75
C ALA A 166 -21.53 -17.66 -22.64
N HIS A 167 -22.08 -17.07 -21.56
CA HIS A 167 -21.57 -16.85 -20.19
C HIS A 167 -20.61 -15.66 -19.97
N ARG A 168 -20.87 -14.74 -19.03
CA ARG A 168 -21.62 -14.82 -17.77
C ARG A 168 -22.20 -13.44 -17.44
N THR A 169 -23.38 -13.42 -16.82
CA THR A 169 -23.86 -12.35 -15.95
C THR A 169 -22.67 -11.66 -15.26
N MET A 170 -22.46 -10.36 -15.50
CA MET A 170 -21.54 -9.56 -14.69
C MET A 170 -22.08 -9.61 -13.26
N HIS A 171 -21.57 -10.56 -12.49
CA HIS A 171 -21.55 -10.45 -11.05
C HIS A 171 -20.93 -9.09 -10.73
N PRO A 172 -21.44 -8.34 -9.73
CA PRO A 172 -20.68 -7.20 -9.24
C PRO A 172 -19.27 -7.71 -8.93
N VAL A 173 -18.27 -7.04 -9.49
CA VAL A 173 -16.88 -7.27 -9.10
C VAL A 173 -16.86 -7.14 -7.58
N GLN A 174 -16.68 -8.28 -6.92
CA GLN A 174 -16.54 -8.35 -5.46
C GLN A 174 -15.28 -7.53 -5.12
N PRO A 175 -15.25 -6.85 -3.95
CA PRO A 175 -14.03 -6.21 -3.51
C PRO A 175 -12.88 -7.22 -3.52
N SER A 176 -11.67 -6.75 -3.82
CA SER A 176 -10.47 -7.57 -3.96
C SER A 176 -10.10 -8.33 -2.69
N PHE A 177 -10.64 -7.90 -1.55
CA PHE A 177 -10.58 -8.54 -0.25
C PHE A 177 -11.87 -8.26 0.56
N PRO A 178 -12.28 -9.15 1.49
CA PRO A 178 -13.44 -8.92 2.37
C PRO A 178 -13.40 -7.56 3.06
N GLN A 179 -14.53 -6.85 3.02
CA GLN A 179 -14.71 -5.54 3.65
C GLN A 179 -15.58 -5.69 4.91
N PRO A 180 -15.38 -4.84 5.92
CA PRO A 180 -16.28 -4.76 7.06
C PRO A 180 -17.65 -4.22 6.63
N ASP A 181 -18.68 -4.50 7.42
CA ASP A 181 -20.04 -4.00 7.15
C ASP A 181 -20.15 -2.50 7.45
N ALA A 182 -19.36 -2.01 8.41
CA ALA A 182 -19.30 -0.60 8.77
C ALA A 182 -17.90 -0.17 9.23
N VAL A 183 -17.51 1.05 8.87
CA VAL A 183 -16.31 1.73 9.36
C VAL A 183 -16.67 3.10 9.93
N VAL A 184 -16.27 3.37 11.17
CA VAL A 184 -16.56 4.63 11.87
C VAL A 184 -15.25 5.31 12.28
N LEU A 185 -15.13 6.61 11.99
CA LEU A 185 -14.01 7.44 12.44
C LEU A 185 -14.28 7.99 13.85
N ALA A 186 -14.07 7.18 14.87
CA ALA A 186 -14.38 7.54 16.26
C ALA A 186 -13.24 8.34 16.90
N GLY A 187 -13.52 9.54 17.42
CA GLY A 187 -12.51 10.40 18.01
C GLY A 187 -13.08 11.72 18.54
N THR A 188 -12.20 12.66 18.85
CA THR A 188 -12.55 14.04 19.26
C THR A 188 -13.13 14.87 18.11
N VAL A 189 -13.09 14.34 16.89
CA VAL A 189 -13.78 14.89 15.72
C VAL A 189 -15.30 14.89 15.89
N GLY A 190 -15.85 14.02 16.74
CA GLY A 190 -17.30 13.92 16.94
C GLY A 190 -17.91 15.22 17.43
N ARG A 191 -17.32 15.81 18.48
CA ARG A 191 -17.76 17.10 19.03
C ARG A 191 -17.68 18.24 18.03
N ALA A 192 -16.68 18.25 17.17
CA ALA A 192 -16.54 19.25 16.11
C ALA A 192 -17.67 19.17 15.07
N LEU A 193 -18.25 17.97 14.90
CA LEU A 193 -19.36 17.70 13.98
C LEU A 193 -20.73 17.62 14.69
N GLY A 194 -20.77 17.89 16.00
CA GLY A 194 -22.01 17.94 16.78
C GLY A 194 -22.49 16.60 17.34
N CYS A 195 -21.68 15.54 17.27
CA CYS A 195 -21.99 14.23 17.83
C CYS A 195 -21.08 13.87 19.03
N ALA A 196 -21.30 12.71 19.65
CA ALA A 196 -20.51 12.28 20.79
C ALA A 196 -19.08 11.90 20.37
N ASP A 197 -18.09 12.30 21.19
CA ASP A 197 -16.71 11.85 21.01
C ASP A 197 -16.60 10.36 21.35
N TRP A 198 -15.70 9.67 20.63
CA TRP A 198 -15.35 8.26 20.89
C TRP A 198 -16.53 7.26 20.85
N ASP A 199 -17.54 7.54 20.04
CA ASP A 199 -18.64 6.60 19.78
C ASP A 199 -18.33 5.74 18.54
N PRO A 200 -18.08 4.42 18.70
CA PRO A 200 -17.77 3.52 17.59
C PRO A 200 -19.00 3.16 16.73
N ALA A 201 -20.21 3.51 17.18
CA ALA A 201 -21.46 3.28 16.48
C ALA A 201 -22.06 4.58 15.91
N SER A 202 -21.30 5.67 15.93
CA SER A 202 -21.76 6.97 15.46
C SER A 202 -22.13 6.93 13.97
N GLY A 203 -23.42 7.15 13.68
CA GLY A 203 -23.91 7.28 12.32
C GLY A 203 -23.39 8.52 11.59
N ASP A 204 -23.05 9.59 12.33
CA ASP A 204 -22.54 10.84 11.76
C ASP A 204 -21.07 10.72 11.32
N LEU A 205 -20.32 9.80 11.91
CA LEU A 205 -18.90 9.52 11.61
C LEU A 205 -18.73 8.25 10.76
N GLN A 206 -19.82 7.74 10.20
CA GLN A 206 -19.81 6.58 9.33
C GLN A 206 -19.10 6.92 8.01
N MET A 207 -18.01 6.19 7.74
CA MET A 207 -17.30 6.28 6.47
C MET A 207 -18.07 5.55 5.38
N LYS A 208 -17.93 6.02 4.15
CA LYS A 208 -18.52 5.43 2.95
C LYS A 208 -17.47 4.63 2.18
N PHE A 209 -17.78 3.39 1.84
CA PHE A 209 -16.92 2.58 0.99
C PHE A 209 -17.05 3.01 -0.47
N ASP A 210 -15.93 3.40 -1.09
CA ASP A 210 -15.81 3.61 -2.52
C ASP A 210 -15.25 2.34 -3.17
N ARG A 211 -16.00 1.81 -4.14
CA ARG A 211 -15.64 0.56 -4.82
C ARG A 211 -14.54 0.71 -5.86
N SER A 212 -14.28 1.94 -6.31
CA SER A 212 -13.34 2.19 -7.40
C SER A 212 -11.89 2.20 -6.93
N ASP A 213 -11.65 2.71 -5.72
CA ASP A 213 -10.35 2.74 -5.06
C ASP A 213 -10.24 1.75 -3.88
N GLU A 214 -11.37 1.11 -3.51
CA GLU A 214 -11.50 0.20 -2.37
C GLU A 214 -11.15 0.87 -1.02
N LEU A 215 -11.38 2.17 -0.92
CA LEU A 215 -11.17 2.95 0.30
C LEU A 215 -12.48 3.33 0.97
N TRP A 216 -12.43 3.43 2.29
CA TRP A 216 -13.48 4.07 3.08
C TRP A 216 -13.15 5.55 3.20
N ASN A 217 -14.11 6.42 2.91
CA ASN A 217 -13.92 7.87 2.96
C ASN A 217 -14.94 8.58 3.86
N LEU A 218 -14.50 9.66 4.51
CA LEU A 218 -15.34 10.61 5.21
C LEU A 218 -14.75 12.01 5.03
N THR A 219 -15.54 12.95 4.53
CA THR A 219 -15.15 14.37 4.46
C THR A 219 -15.89 15.14 5.54
N ALA A 220 -15.16 15.91 6.32
CA ALA A 220 -15.66 16.69 7.44
C ALA A 220 -15.13 18.12 7.37
N ASP A 221 -15.98 19.11 7.64
CA ASP A 221 -15.53 20.49 7.85
C ASP A 221 -15.19 20.67 9.33
N LEU A 222 -13.91 20.82 9.62
CA LEU A 222 -13.40 20.84 10.99
C LEU A 222 -12.88 22.24 11.33
N PRO A 223 -13.16 22.77 12.54
CA PRO A 223 -12.46 23.94 13.05
C PRO A 223 -10.95 23.73 13.14
N ALA A 224 -10.17 24.82 13.20
CA ALA A 224 -8.75 24.74 13.51
C ALA A 224 -8.55 24.13 14.91
N GLY A 225 -7.68 23.12 15.03
CA GLY A 225 -7.53 22.42 16.30
C GLY A 225 -6.68 21.16 16.21
N HIS A 226 -6.50 20.54 17.37
CA HIS A 226 -5.91 19.22 17.52
C HIS A 226 -7.02 18.18 17.62
N TYR A 227 -6.91 17.11 16.85
CA TYR A 227 -7.88 16.02 16.85
C TYR A 227 -7.18 14.68 17.06
N GLU A 228 -7.83 13.84 17.87
CA GLU A 228 -7.42 12.46 18.07
C GLU A 228 -8.54 11.55 17.58
N PHE A 229 -8.21 10.47 16.90
CA PHE A 229 -9.21 9.53 16.41
C PHE A 229 -8.65 8.12 16.20
N LYS A 230 -9.56 7.17 16.01
CA LYS A 230 -9.31 5.79 15.60
C LYS A 230 -10.38 5.37 14.59
N VAL A 231 -10.13 4.26 13.92
CA VAL A 231 -11.12 3.61 13.06
C VAL A 231 -11.73 2.44 13.80
N ALA A 232 -13.03 2.47 14.07
CA ALA A 232 -13.78 1.37 14.67
C ALA A 232 -14.56 0.61 13.59
N LEU A 233 -14.59 -0.72 13.67
CA LEU A 233 -15.28 -1.57 12.71
C LEU A 233 -16.59 -2.12 13.30
N ASN A 234 -17.60 -2.26 12.44
CA ASN A 234 -18.85 -2.95 12.72
C ASN A 234 -19.59 -2.43 13.98
N GLY A 235 -19.48 -1.13 14.26
CA GLY A 235 -20.22 -0.46 15.32
C GLY A 235 -19.75 -0.75 16.74
N SER A 236 -18.53 -1.29 16.92
CA SER A 236 -18.00 -1.62 18.24
C SER A 236 -16.50 -1.37 18.35
N TRP A 237 -15.96 -1.43 19.56
CA TRP A 237 -14.52 -1.39 19.80
C TRP A 237 -13.85 -2.77 19.67
N ASP A 238 -14.61 -3.83 19.41
CA ASP A 238 -14.08 -5.20 19.33
C ASP A 238 -12.97 -5.29 18.29
N GLU A 239 -13.08 -4.54 17.19
CA GLU A 239 -12.03 -4.33 16.20
C GLU A 239 -11.87 -2.86 15.86
N ASN A 240 -10.69 -2.33 16.11
CA ASN A 240 -10.37 -0.95 15.82
C ASN A 240 -8.89 -0.78 15.50
N TYR A 241 -8.57 0.26 14.72
CA TYR A 241 -7.23 0.55 14.24
C TYR A 241 -6.82 1.96 14.59
N GLY A 242 -5.60 2.07 15.10
CA GLY A 242 -4.98 3.31 15.54
C GLY A 242 -3.76 3.69 14.69
N GLN A 243 -2.84 4.43 15.30
CA GLN A 243 -1.57 4.82 14.72
C GLN A 243 -0.87 3.64 14.03
N ASP A 244 -0.31 3.91 12.83
CA ASP A 244 0.36 2.95 11.97
C ASP A 244 -0.48 1.71 11.58
N GLY A 245 -1.80 1.80 11.71
CA GLY A 245 -2.73 0.71 11.40
C GLY A 245 -2.70 -0.41 12.43
N HIS A 246 -2.24 -0.12 13.65
CA HIS A 246 -2.22 -1.11 14.72
C HIS A 246 -3.63 -1.36 15.25
N ARG A 247 -4.02 -2.64 15.29
CA ARG A 247 -5.22 -3.07 16.00
C ARG A 247 -5.09 -2.70 17.47
N ASP A 248 -6.12 -2.07 18.03
CA ASP A 248 -6.12 -1.55 19.40
C ASP A 248 -4.95 -0.58 19.67
N GLY A 249 -4.37 0.01 18.61
CA GLY A 249 -3.20 0.86 18.65
C GLY A 249 -3.43 2.21 19.34
N ALA A 250 -2.38 3.04 19.40
CA ALA A 250 -2.50 4.41 19.88
C ALA A 250 -3.48 5.23 19.02
N ASN A 251 -3.96 6.35 19.53
CA ASN A 251 -4.78 7.26 18.74
C ASN A 251 -3.97 7.84 17.58
N LEU A 252 -4.64 8.15 16.46
CA LEU A 252 -4.05 9.00 15.43
C LEU A 252 -4.25 10.46 15.84
N ASP A 253 -3.17 11.23 15.80
CA ASP A 253 -3.16 12.64 16.16
C ASP A 253 -2.98 13.50 14.91
N ILE A 254 -3.83 14.52 14.75
CA ILE A 254 -3.67 15.53 13.69
C ILE A 254 -3.79 16.95 14.23
N GLN A 255 -2.94 17.82 13.72
CA GLN A 255 -3.10 19.27 13.85
C GLN A 255 -3.69 19.79 12.56
N HIS A 256 -4.89 20.36 12.62
CA HIS A 256 -5.60 20.89 11.46
C HIS A 256 -5.74 22.41 11.53
N ALA A 257 -5.60 23.07 10.38
CA ALA A 257 -5.70 24.53 10.26
C ALA A 257 -7.15 25.04 10.14
N GLY A 258 -8.11 24.13 10.02
CA GLY A 258 -9.52 24.44 9.82
C GLY A 258 -9.95 24.27 8.36
N GLY A 259 -11.24 24.02 8.14
CA GLY A 259 -11.83 23.77 6.83
C GLY A 259 -12.01 22.29 6.50
N PRO A 260 -12.36 21.97 5.25
CA PRO A 260 -12.66 20.60 4.82
C PRO A 260 -11.43 19.69 4.88
N LEU A 261 -11.61 18.53 5.51
CA LEU A 261 -10.62 17.47 5.62
C LEU A 261 -11.26 16.13 5.24
N THR A 262 -10.63 15.42 4.31
CA THR A 262 -11.04 14.07 3.91
C THR A 262 -10.17 13.03 4.59
N PHE A 263 -10.80 12.09 5.29
CA PHE A 263 -10.19 10.90 5.87
C PHE A 263 -10.37 9.73 4.91
N LEU A 264 -9.29 9.03 4.59
CA LEU A 264 -9.29 7.83 3.76
C LEU A 264 -8.72 6.67 4.58
N TYR A 265 -9.53 5.63 4.77
CA TYR A 265 -9.14 4.40 5.45
C TYR A 265 -9.05 3.26 4.44
N ASP A 266 -7.92 2.60 4.39
CA ASP A 266 -7.70 1.39 3.61
C ASP A 266 -7.85 0.17 4.53
N HIS A 267 -8.89 -0.65 4.31
CA HIS A 267 -9.09 -1.83 5.14
C HIS A 267 -8.01 -2.91 4.93
N ALA A 268 -7.34 -2.94 3.78
CA ALA A 268 -6.29 -3.93 3.51
C ALA A 268 -4.99 -3.62 4.26
N THR A 269 -4.73 -2.34 4.56
CA THR A 269 -3.51 -1.90 5.27
C THR A 269 -3.78 -1.38 6.69
N HIS A 270 -5.04 -1.10 7.00
CA HIS A 270 -5.54 -0.46 8.21
C HIS A 270 -5.04 0.97 8.43
N LEU A 271 -4.44 1.58 7.41
CA LEU A 271 -3.89 2.93 7.50
C LEU A 271 -4.98 3.97 7.20
N VAL A 272 -4.82 5.13 7.84
CA VAL A 272 -5.60 6.33 7.54
C VAL A 272 -4.70 7.38 6.93
N VAL A 273 -5.16 7.98 5.83
CA VAL A 273 -4.54 9.17 5.22
C VAL A 273 -5.53 10.31 5.26
N THR A 274 -5.09 11.46 5.71
CA THR A 274 -5.88 12.70 5.69
C THR A 274 -5.46 13.58 4.51
N LYS A 275 -6.42 14.07 3.74
CA LYS A 275 -6.22 14.99 2.63
C LYS A 275 -7.00 16.28 2.89
N PRO A 276 -6.33 17.43 3.09
CA PRO A 276 -7.03 18.71 3.08
C PRO A 276 -7.62 18.94 1.68
N ASP A 277 -8.87 19.37 1.62
CA ASP A 277 -9.47 19.77 0.35
C ASP A 277 -9.00 21.19 0.03
N VAL A 278 -7.90 21.28 -0.71
CA VAL A 278 -7.38 22.55 -1.23
C VAL A 278 -8.20 22.89 -2.49
N GLY A 279 -9.34 23.53 -2.27
CA GLY A 279 -10.16 24.09 -3.34
C GLY A 279 -9.29 24.85 -4.35
N VAL A 280 -9.44 24.47 -5.62
CA VAL A 280 -8.75 25.04 -6.79
C VAL A 280 -9.00 26.53 -6.94
#